data_AF-A0A7Y5CTA1-F1
#
_entry.id   AF-A0A7Y5CTA1-F1
#
_cell.length_a   1.000
_cell.length_b   1.000
_cell.length_c   1.000
_cell.angle_alpha   90.00
_cell.angle_beta   90.00
_cell.angle_gamma   90.00
#
_symmetry.space_group_name_H-M   'P 1'
#
loop_
_entity.id
_entity.type
_entity.pdbx_description
1 polymer ?
#
loop_
_entity_poly.entity_id
_entity_poly.type
_entity_poly.pdbx_seq_one_letter_code
_entity_poly.pdbx_strand_id
1 'polypeptide(L)'
;MPDAQGSITFVNESVYVVTIQRGDTPVIDLGPTESSTQSTTAGEIWKIIDKDTRRLVDTVTGTDGNQTYRIKFKRGRGEPVKSGSGGD
;
A
#
# COMPACT_ATOMS: atom_id res chain seq x y z
N MET A 1 15.21 -20.93 8.90
CA MET A 1 15.82 -19.70 8.36
C MET A 1 15.26 -18.55 9.17
N PRO A 2 16.00 -17.48 9.47
CA PRO A 2 15.42 -16.34 10.17
C PRO A 2 14.28 -15.76 9.32
N ASP A 3 13.12 -15.53 9.94
CA ASP A 3 11.97 -14.94 9.28
C ASP A 3 12.36 -13.60 8.68
N ALA A 4 12.09 -13.39 7.38
CA ALA A 4 12.42 -12.17 6.67
C ALA A 4 11.48 -11.04 7.09
N GLN A 5 11.72 -10.49 8.28
CA GLN A 5 10.93 -9.43 8.90
C GLN A 5 11.25 -8.09 8.24
N GLY A 6 10.50 -7.76 7.19
CA GLY A 6 10.43 -6.41 6.67
C GLY A 6 9.31 -5.61 7.34
N SER A 7 9.19 -4.33 6.97
CA SER A 7 7.97 -3.56 7.21
C SER A 7 7.67 -2.63 6.05
N ILE A 8 6.38 -2.36 5.81
CA ILE A 8 5.90 -1.41 4.81
C ILE A 8 5.15 -0.31 5.55
N THR A 9 5.64 0.92 5.44
CA THR A 9 4.88 2.11 5.84
C THR A 9 4.10 2.63 4.63
N PHE A 10 2.79 2.40 4.61
CA PHE A 10 1.90 2.98 3.63
C PHE A 10 1.60 4.43 4.03
N VAL A 11 1.83 5.38 3.13
CA VAL A 11 1.59 6.83 3.34
C VAL A 11 0.57 7.32 2.32
N ASN A 12 -0.55 7.86 2.79
CA ASN A 12 -1.64 8.35 1.94
C ASN A 12 -1.48 9.86 1.69
N GLU A 13 -0.73 10.24 0.66
CA GLU A 13 -0.49 11.65 0.29
C GLU A 13 -1.65 12.25 -0.53
N SER A 14 -2.87 11.73 -0.36
CA SER A 14 -4.06 12.14 -1.14
C SER A 14 -5.32 11.88 -0.32
N VAL A 15 -6.30 12.79 -0.37
CA VAL A 15 -7.55 12.68 0.41
C VAL A 15 -8.53 11.69 -0.24
N TYR A 16 -8.16 10.42 -0.27
CA TYR A 16 -8.91 9.28 -0.80
C TYR A 16 -8.98 8.21 0.27
N VAL A 17 -10.11 7.52 0.37
CA VAL A 17 -10.29 6.44 1.34
C VAL A 17 -9.95 5.12 0.66
N VAL A 18 -8.87 4.47 1.10
CA VAL A 18 -8.39 3.21 0.54
C VAL A 18 -8.34 2.11 1.58
N THR A 19 -8.51 0.89 1.10
CA THR A 19 -8.44 -0.34 1.86
C THR A 19 -7.20 -1.11 1.42
N ILE A 20 -6.24 -1.30 2.33
CA ILE A 20 -5.04 -2.11 2.11
C ILE A 20 -5.32 -3.53 2.60
N GLN A 21 -4.94 -4.54 1.81
CA GLN A 21 -5.14 -5.96 2.12
C GLN A 21 -3.85 -6.77 1.89
N ARG A 22 -3.33 -7.40 2.94
CA ARG A 22 -2.51 -8.63 2.81
C ARG A 22 -3.43 -9.76 2.30
N GLY A 23 -2.88 -10.84 1.73
CA GLY A 23 -3.64 -11.92 1.10
C GLY A 23 -4.69 -12.65 1.97
N ASP A 24 -4.61 -12.56 3.31
CA ASP A 24 -5.07 -13.66 4.18
C ASP A 24 -6.22 -13.42 5.20
N THR A 25 -6.70 -12.24 5.62
CA THR A 25 -6.39 -10.84 5.31
C THR A 25 -6.50 -9.96 6.57
N PRO A 26 -5.44 -9.38 7.18
CA PRO A 26 -5.61 -8.15 7.95
C PRO A 26 -5.87 -6.98 6.98
N VAL A 27 -6.87 -6.16 7.31
CA VAL A 27 -7.37 -5.08 6.44
C VAL A 27 -7.15 -3.73 7.12
N ILE A 28 -6.43 -2.82 6.45
CA ILE A 28 -6.19 -1.46 6.97
C ILE A 28 -7.00 -0.46 6.16
N ASP A 29 -7.81 0.34 6.84
CA ASP A 29 -8.56 1.45 6.24
C ASP A 29 -7.75 2.74 6.38
N LEU A 30 -7.08 3.15 5.30
CA LEU A 30 -6.43 4.45 5.19
C LEU A 30 -7.46 5.43 4.63
N GLY A 31 -8.18 6.09 5.53
CA GLY A 31 -8.99 7.27 5.17
C GLY A 31 -8.10 8.50 4.93
N PRO A 32 -8.50 9.70 5.39
CA PRO A 32 -7.60 10.85 5.45
C PRO A 32 -6.41 10.65 6.43
N THR A 33 -6.30 9.46 7.05
CA THR A 33 -5.17 9.00 7.85
C THR A 33 -3.87 9.01 7.04
N GLU A 34 -2.88 9.80 7.47
CA GLU A 34 -1.69 10.07 6.66
C GLU A 34 -0.77 8.86 6.48
N SER A 35 -0.69 7.91 7.44
CA SER A 35 0.10 6.68 7.27
C SER A 35 -0.28 5.52 8.19
N SER A 36 0.22 4.32 7.85
CA SER A 36 0.23 3.12 8.71
C SER A 36 1.42 2.21 8.38
N THR A 37 2.12 1.71 9.39
CA THR A 37 3.24 0.76 9.25
C THR A 37 2.81 -0.66 9.58
N GLN A 38 3.18 -1.62 8.73
CA GLN A 38 2.83 -3.04 8.85
C GLN A 38 4.08 -3.91 8.69
N SER A 39 4.25 -4.94 9.53
CA SER A 39 5.29 -5.95 9.32
C SER A 39 4.95 -6.81 8.09
N THR A 40 5.89 -7.01 7.17
CA THR A 40 5.73 -7.84 5.96
C THR A 40 6.73 -8.98 5.96
N THR A 41 6.41 -10.09 5.29
CA THR A 41 7.43 -11.04 4.83
C THR A 41 7.93 -10.67 3.43
N ALA A 42 9.11 -11.18 3.05
CA ALA A 42 9.68 -10.97 1.72
C ALA A 42 8.93 -11.80 0.66
N GLY A 43 8.56 -11.16 -0.46
CA GLY A 43 7.74 -11.75 -1.52
C GLY A 43 6.22 -11.67 -1.27
N GLU A 44 5.81 -11.11 -0.13
CA GLU A 44 4.40 -11.01 0.27
C GLU A 44 3.64 -9.96 -0.53
N ILE A 45 2.41 -10.29 -0.96
CA ILE A 45 1.63 -9.44 -1.87
C ILE A 45 0.54 -8.67 -1.12
N TRP A 46 0.66 -7.34 -1.15
CA TRP A 46 -0.29 -6.39 -0.60
C TRP A 46 -1.07 -5.69 -1.71
N LYS A 47 -2.39 -5.63 -1.59
CA LYS A 47 -3.30 -4.99 -2.55
C LYS A 47 -3.79 -3.66 -2.00
N ILE A 48 -3.72 -2.61 -2.82
CA ILE A 48 -4.34 -1.32 -2.53
C ILE A 48 -5.68 -1.29 -3.26
N ILE A 49 -6.77 -1.00 -2.56
CA ILE A 49 -8.13 -1.02 -3.11
C ILE A 49 -8.81 0.32 -2.81
N ASP A 50 -9.42 0.94 -3.81
CA ASP A 50 -10.26 2.13 -3.64
C ASP A 50 -11.55 1.73 -2.91
N LYS A 51 -11.86 2.35 -1.76
CA LYS A 51 -12.94 1.87 -0.88
C LYS A 51 -14.34 2.08 -1.46
N ASP A 52 -14.55 3.21 -2.13
CA ASP A 52 -15.82 3.60 -2.73
C ASP A 52 -16.18 2.72 -3.94
N THR A 53 -15.23 2.51 -4.86
CA THR A 53 -15.46 1.73 -6.09
C THR A 53 -15.12 0.24 -5.96
N ARG A 54 -14.45 -0.16 -4.87
CA ARG A 54 -13.92 -1.52 -4.61
C ARG A 54 -12.95 -2.03 -5.67
N ARG A 55 -12.32 -1.14 -6.44
CA ARG A 55 -11.37 -1.48 -7.51
C ARG A 55 -9.94 -1.60 -6.97
N LEU A 56 -9.19 -2.56 -7.52
CA LEU A 56 -7.74 -2.63 -7.32
C LEU A 56 -7.08 -1.37 -7.90
N VAL A 57 -6.24 -0.74 -7.08
CA VAL A 57 -5.49 0.50 -7.39
C VAL A 57 -4.07 0.14 -7.82
N ASP A 58 -3.34 -0.56 -6.96
CA ASP A 58 -1.97 -1.00 -7.21
C ASP A 58 -1.67 -2.24 -6.35
N THR A 59 -0.52 -2.85 -6.57
CA THR A 59 -0.06 -4.04 -5.83
C THR A 59 1.40 -3.84 -5.41
N VAL A 60 1.66 -3.99 -4.12
CA VAL A 60 2.97 -3.80 -3.49
C VAL A 60 3.50 -5.17 -3.07
N THR A 61 4.76 -5.45 -3.39
CA THR A 61 5.47 -6.65 -2.92
C THR A 61 6.38 -6.26 -1.77
N GLY A 62 6.18 -6.88 -0.60
CA GLY A 62 7.07 -6.72 0.54
C GLY A 62 8.45 -7.33 0.27
N THR A 63 9.48 -6.71 0.81
CA THR A 63 10.85 -7.26 0.85
C THR A 63 11.26 -7.52 2.30
N ASP A 64 12.44 -8.08 2.49
CA ASP A 64 13.21 -7.84 3.69
C ASP A 64 13.51 -6.34 3.86
N GLY A 65 13.72 -5.91 5.11
CA GLY A 65 13.99 -4.51 5.45
C GLY A 65 12.75 -3.59 5.47
N ASN A 66 12.98 -2.31 5.74
CA ASN A 66 11.91 -1.31 5.92
C ASN A 66 11.68 -0.51 4.65
N GLN A 67 10.44 -0.51 4.17
CA GLN A 67 9.95 0.23 3.01
C GLN A 67 9.01 1.37 3.42
N THR A 68 8.90 2.39 2.57
CA THR A 68 7.83 3.40 2.65
C THR A 68 7.16 3.48 1.28
N TYR A 69 5.90 3.04 1.18
CA TYR A 69 5.11 3.11 -0.05
C TYR A 69 4.20 4.34 0.00
N ARG A 70 4.30 5.21 -1.03
CA ARG A 70 3.57 6.47 -1.11
C ARG A 70 2.41 6.37 -2.10
N ILE A 71 1.19 6.44 -1.58
CA ILE A 71 -0.05 6.34 -2.35
C ILE A 71 -0.42 7.74 -2.87
N LYS A 72 -0.49 7.91 -4.20
CA LYS A 72 -0.85 9.19 -4.85
C LYS A 72 -1.92 9.00 -5.91
N PHE A 73 -3.02 9.74 -5.77
CA PHE A 73 -4.16 9.69 -6.70
C PHE A 73 -4.38 11.04 -7.38
N LYS A 74 -4.25 11.07 -8.71
CA LYS A 74 -4.68 12.25 -9.49
C LYS A 74 -6.20 12.33 -9.50
N ARG A 75 -6.76 13.51 -9.22
CA ARG A 75 -8.22 13.77 -9.31
C ARG A 75 -8.68 13.70 -10.76
N GLY A 76 -9.18 12.53 -11.16
CA GLY A 76 -9.70 12.27 -12.50
C GLY A 76 -10.34 10.88 -12.63
N ARG A 77 -11.58 10.72 -12.13
CA ARG A 77 -12.47 9.57 -12.31
C ARG A 77 -11.80 8.18 -12.46
N GLY A 78 -11.06 7.74 -11.43
CA GLY A 78 -10.88 6.31 -11.16
C GLY A 78 -9.80 5.57 -11.95
N GLU A 79 -8.75 6.25 -12.41
CA GLU A 79 -7.48 5.59 -12.78
C GLU A 79 -6.41 5.78 -11.69
N PRO A 80 -5.77 4.69 -11.21
CA PRO A 80 -4.71 4.75 -10.22
C PRO A 80 -3.38 5.14 -10.85
N VAL A 81 -2.65 6.08 -10.24
CA VAL A 81 -1.37 6.57 -10.77
C VAL A 81 -0.23 5.81 -10.10
N LYS A 82 0.19 4.72 -10.75
CA LYS A 82 1.35 3.91 -10.35
C LYS A 82 2.58 4.81 -10.12
N SER A 83 2.92 5.01 -8.85
CA SER A 83 4.00 5.89 -8.43
C SER A 83 5.29 5.08 -8.39
N GLY A 84 6.03 5.10 -9.50
CA GLY A 84 7.26 4.31 -9.65
C GLY A 84 8.37 4.73 -8.68
N SER A 85 9.00 3.74 -8.05
CA SER A 85 10.18 3.93 -7.20
C SER A 85 11.40 4.35 -8.04
N GLY A 86 11.62 5.66 -8.15
CA GLY A 86 12.91 6.19 -8.61
C GLY A 86 13.92 6.13 -7.46
N GLY A 87 14.99 5.36 -7.64
CA GLY A 87 16.17 5.40 -6.76
C GLY A 87 17.28 6.24 -7.39
N ASP A 88 18.14 6.78 -6.53
CA ASP A 88 19.46 7.35 -6.78
C ASP A 88 20.40 6.70 -5.76
#